data_AF-A0A956CDG8-F1
#
_entry.id   AF-A0A956CDG8-F1
#
_cell.length_a   1.000
_cell.length_b   1.000
_cell.length_c   1.000
_cell.angle_alpha   90.00
_cell.angle_beta   90.00
_cell.angle_gamma   90.00
#
_symmetry.space_group_name_H-M   'P 1'
#
loop_
_entity.id
_entity.type
_entity.pdbx_description
1 polymer ?
#
loop_
_entity_poly.entity_id
_entity_poly.type
_entity_poly.pdbx_seq_one_letter_code
_entity_poly.pdbx_strand_id
1 'polypeptide(L)'
;MHEQNMAILKGLVSVAWADGKVAQEELEVIEALLDAFEATPSEATEVRTYAKEHKSLDDIPITDLSFDDRRVLLQHAVLLTYIDGEQHETEKKLLEELCERLRIPTLEAKGIIDAASDRAKSFLNLL
;
A
#
# COMPACT_ATOMS: atom_id res chain seq x y z
N MET A 1 7.50 0.03 -17.01
CA MET A 1 7.12 -0.88 -15.92
C MET A 1 6.05 -1.86 -16.45
N HIS A 2 5.84 -3.05 -15.87
CA HIS A 2 4.73 -3.94 -16.27
C HIS A 2 3.39 -3.41 -15.74
N GLU A 3 2.26 -3.65 -16.42
CA GLU A 3 0.90 -3.22 -16.00
C GLU A 3 0.59 -3.62 -14.54
N GLN A 4 1.17 -4.73 -14.07
CA GLN A 4 1.07 -5.24 -12.70
C GLN A 4 1.57 -4.25 -11.65
N ASN A 5 2.65 -3.52 -11.91
CA ASN A 5 3.17 -2.55 -10.96
C ASN A 5 2.26 -1.31 -10.84
N MET A 6 1.55 -0.96 -11.92
CA MET A 6 0.56 0.11 -11.90
C MET A 6 -0.65 -0.27 -11.04
N ALA A 7 -1.11 -1.52 -11.13
CA ALA A 7 -2.18 -2.04 -10.28
C ALA A 7 -1.77 -2.03 -8.79
N ILE A 8 -0.52 -2.39 -8.48
CA ILE A 8 0.02 -2.32 -7.12
C ILE A 8 0.04 -0.87 -6.62
N LEU A 9 0.56 0.07 -7.42
CA LEU A 9 0.61 1.50 -7.05
C LEU A 9 -0.79 2.08 -6.80
N LYS A 10 -1.76 1.83 -7.68
CA LYS A 10 -3.16 2.26 -7.48
C LYS A 10 -3.77 1.62 -6.24
N GLY A 11 -3.42 0.36 -5.97
CA GLY A 11 -3.80 -0.33 -4.74
C GLY A 11 -3.24 0.37 -3.49
N LEU A 12 -1.96 0.73 -3.49
CA LEU A 12 -1.32 1.44 -2.37
C LEU A 12 -1.87 2.84 -2.15
N VAL A 13 -2.19 3.58 -3.24
CA VAL A 13 -2.93 4.85 -3.14
C VAL A 13 -4.28 4.65 -2.46
N SER A 14 -4.99 3.57 -2.81
CA SER A 14 -6.30 3.26 -2.23
C SER A 14 -6.20 2.92 -0.73
N VAL A 15 -5.15 2.21 -0.32
CA VAL A 15 -4.82 1.94 1.09
C VAL A 15 -4.49 3.24 1.83
N ALA A 16 -3.62 4.08 1.26
CA ALA A 16 -3.22 5.33 1.90
C ALA A 16 -4.39 6.32 2.08
N TRP A 17 -5.34 6.34 1.14
CA TRP A 17 -6.59 7.08 1.32
C TRP A 17 -7.48 6.50 2.42
N ALA A 18 -7.63 5.18 2.46
CA ALA A 18 -8.44 4.52 3.48
C ALA A 18 -7.85 4.69 4.90
N ASP A 19 -6.53 4.83 5.01
CA ASP A 19 -5.82 5.17 6.24
C ASP A 19 -5.89 6.66 6.61
N GLY A 20 -6.39 7.51 5.70
CA GLY A 20 -6.46 8.96 5.88
C GLY A 20 -5.13 9.70 5.65
N LYS A 21 -4.09 9.01 5.15
CA LYS A 21 -2.74 9.57 4.88
C LYS A 21 -2.63 10.36 3.59
N VAL A 22 -3.63 10.26 2.71
CA VAL A 22 -3.71 11.10 1.51
C VAL A 22 -4.70 12.22 1.79
N ALA A 23 -4.32 13.18 2.61
CA ALA A 23 -5.04 14.45 2.69
C ALA A 23 -4.77 15.28 1.43
N GLN A 24 -5.66 16.23 1.11
CA GLN A 24 -5.55 17.09 -0.09
C GLN A 24 -4.23 17.88 -0.19
N GLU A 25 -3.49 18.00 0.91
CA GLU A 25 -2.20 18.67 1.03
C GLU A 25 -1.01 17.70 1.21
N GLU A 26 -1.26 16.42 1.54
CA GLU A 26 -0.26 15.39 1.87
C GLU A 26 0.04 14.47 0.69
N LEU A 27 0.53 15.07 -0.41
CA LEU A 27 0.97 14.31 -1.58
C LEU A 27 2.29 13.53 -1.35
N GLU A 28 2.98 13.76 -0.23
CA GLU A 28 4.30 13.18 0.06
C GLU A 28 4.29 11.64 0.05
N VAL A 29 3.22 11.02 0.54
CA VAL A 29 3.06 9.55 0.53
C VAL A 29 2.99 9.02 -0.90
N ILE A 30 2.29 9.72 -1.80
CA ILE A 30 2.17 9.34 -3.21
C ILE A 30 3.53 9.50 -3.91
N GLU A 31 4.23 10.60 -3.66
CA GLU A 31 5.55 10.82 -4.24
C GLU A 31 6.56 9.76 -3.75
N ALA A 32 6.56 9.43 -2.46
CA ALA A 32 7.40 8.37 -1.90
C ALA A 32 7.09 7.00 -2.55
N LEU A 33 5.81 6.70 -2.81
CA LEU A 33 5.40 5.48 -3.51
C LEU A 33 5.87 5.47 -4.96
N LEU A 34 5.75 6.59 -5.67
CA LEU A 34 6.20 6.71 -7.05
C LEU A 34 7.72 6.52 -7.17
N ASP A 35 8.48 7.11 -6.25
CA ASP A 35 9.92 6.95 -6.20
C ASP A 35 10.32 5.51 -5.85
N ALA A 36 9.66 4.89 -4.86
CA ALA A 36 9.94 3.52 -4.44
C ALA A 36 9.69 2.47 -5.54
N PHE A 37 8.72 2.73 -6.43
CA PHE A 37 8.41 1.87 -7.57
C PHE A 37 9.14 2.27 -8.86
N GLU A 38 10.00 3.30 -8.82
CA GLU A 38 10.71 3.86 -9.98
C GLU A 38 9.75 4.24 -11.12
N ALA A 39 8.64 4.90 -10.79
CA ALA A 39 7.62 5.30 -11.75
C ALA A 39 8.17 6.29 -12.79
N THR A 40 7.90 6.01 -14.06
CA THR A 40 8.20 6.95 -15.14
C THR A 40 7.33 8.20 -15.03
N PRO A 41 7.71 9.33 -15.65
CA PRO A 41 6.91 10.57 -15.59
C PRO A 41 5.45 10.40 -16.06
N SER A 42 5.23 9.52 -17.04
CA SER A 42 3.88 9.20 -17.54
C SER A 42 3.07 8.44 -16.49
N GLU A 43 3.67 7.42 -15.87
CA GLU A 43 3.05 6.60 -14.83
C GLU A 43 2.76 7.44 -13.58
N ALA A 44 3.71 8.27 -13.16
CA ALA A 44 3.53 9.23 -12.07
C ALA A 44 2.35 10.18 -12.33
N THR A 45 2.17 10.67 -13.56
CA THR A 45 1.04 11.51 -13.92
C THR A 45 -0.29 10.77 -13.80
N GLU A 46 -0.32 9.51 -14.21
CA GLU A 46 -1.52 8.66 -14.12
C GLU A 46 -1.89 8.39 -12.65
N VAL A 47 -0.93 7.97 -11.82
CA VAL A 47 -1.14 7.71 -10.39
C VAL A 47 -1.56 8.97 -9.65
N ARG A 48 -0.91 10.12 -9.91
CA ARG A 48 -1.33 11.40 -9.34
C ARG A 48 -2.75 11.75 -9.74
N THR A 49 -3.13 11.52 -11.00
CA THR A 49 -4.50 11.76 -11.47
C THR A 49 -5.48 10.84 -10.78
N TYR A 50 -5.14 9.57 -10.63
CA TYR A 50 -5.93 8.60 -9.88
C TYR A 50 -6.10 9.01 -8.41
N ALA A 51 -5.04 9.54 -7.80
CA ALA A 51 -5.04 9.95 -6.40
C ALA A 51 -5.76 11.28 -6.11
N LYS A 52 -6.17 12.05 -7.12
CA LYS A 52 -6.93 13.32 -6.94
C LYS A 52 -8.33 13.11 -6.38
N GLU A 53 -8.88 11.93 -6.58
CA GLU A 53 -10.19 11.56 -6.07
C GLU A 53 -10.02 10.66 -4.85
N HIS A 54 -10.89 10.85 -3.86
CA HIS A 54 -10.93 10.00 -2.68
C HIS A 54 -11.06 8.52 -3.08
N LYS A 55 -10.19 7.67 -2.53
CA LYS A 55 -10.20 6.21 -2.76
C LYS A 55 -10.47 5.45 -1.47
N SER A 56 -10.87 4.19 -1.63
CA SER A 56 -11.17 3.25 -0.57
C SER A 56 -10.60 1.88 -0.92
N LEU A 57 -10.59 0.94 0.02
CA LEU A 57 -10.17 -0.43 -0.25
C LEU A 57 -10.99 -1.11 -1.38
N ASP A 58 -12.19 -0.60 -1.67
CA ASP A 58 -13.01 -1.11 -2.77
C ASP A 58 -12.52 -0.71 -4.16
N ASP A 59 -11.73 0.36 -4.25
CA ASP A 59 -11.17 0.88 -5.49
C ASP A 59 -9.88 0.13 -5.92
N ILE A 60 -9.41 -0.81 -5.12
CA ILE A 60 -8.24 -1.63 -5.47
C ILE A 60 -8.54 -2.43 -6.74
N PRO A 61 -7.70 -2.36 -7.79
CA PRO A 61 -7.92 -3.03 -9.07
C PRO A 61 -7.56 -4.53 -8.98
N ILE A 62 -8.33 -5.30 -8.21
CA ILE A 62 -8.03 -6.70 -7.87
C ILE A 62 -8.02 -7.64 -9.09
N THR A 63 -8.77 -7.29 -10.13
CA THR A 63 -8.79 -8.03 -11.41
C THR A 63 -7.46 -7.96 -12.13
N ASP A 64 -6.71 -6.88 -11.90
CA ASP A 64 -5.45 -6.58 -12.58
C ASP A 64 -4.25 -7.02 -11.72
N LEU A 65 -4.51 -7.48 -10.48
CA LEU A 65 -3.53 -8.03 -9.56
C LEU A 65 -3.48 -9.55 -9.65
N SER A 66 -2.31 -10.08 -10.02
CA SER A 66 -2.02 -11.51 -9.88
C SER A 66 -1.99 -11.92 -8.40
N PHE A 67 -1.97 -13.22 -8.13
CA PHE A 67 -1.82 -13.73 -6.77
C PHE A 67 -0.56 -13.19 -6.09
N ASP A 68 0.55 -13.09 -6.81
CA ASP A 68 1.80 -12.59 -6.26
C ASP A 68 1.74 -11.08 -6.02
N ASP A 69 1.13 -10.32 -6.93
CA ASP A 69 0.97 -8.87 -6.79
C ASP A 69 0.17 -8.49 -5.55
N ARG A 70 -0.84 -9.29 -5.18
CA ARG A 70 -1.60 -9.06 -3.94
C ARG A 70 -0.72 -9.19 -2.70
N ARG A 71 0.21 -10.14 -2.69
CA ARG A 71 1.17 -10.32 -1.58
C ARG A 71 2.15 -9.18 -1.53
N VAL A 72 2.62 -8.72 -2.69
CA VAL A 72 3.48 -7.53 -2.79
C VAL A 72 2.75 -6.29 -2.29
N LEU A 73 1.50 -6.07 -2.69
CA LEU A 73 0.67 -4.97 -2.21
C LEU A 73 0.53 -5.02 -0.69
N LEU A 74 0.17 -6.17 -0.11
CA LEU A 74 0.05 -6.31 1.34
C LEU A 74 1.38 -6.00 2.06
N GLN A 75 2.51 -6.49 1.55
CA GLN A 75 3.83 -6.20 2.12
C GLN A 75 4.14 -4.70 2.14
N HIS A 76 3.86 -3.99 1.04
CA HIS A 76 4.09 -2.55 0.96
C HIS A 76 3.09 -1.76 1.79
N ALA A 77 1.83 -2.21 1.88
CA ALA A 77 0.84 -1.62 2.76
C ALA A 77 1.27 -1.65 4.23
N VAL A 78 1.87 -2.76 4.68
CA VAL A 78 2.43 -2.84 6.03
C VAL A 78 3.53 -1.80 6.23
N LEU A 79 4.45 -1.64 5.27
CA LEU A 79 5.49 -0.60 5.35
C LEU A 79 4.89 0.81 5.42
N LEU A 80 3.82 1.09 4.67
CA LEU A 80 3.11 2.37 4.72
C LEU A 80 2.53 2.68 6.10
N THR A 81 2.11 1.66 6.86
CA THR A 81 1.63 1.81 8.25
C THR A 81 2.72 2.10 9.29
N TYR A 82 3.97 2.26 8.87
CA TYR A 82 5.08 2.62 9.76
C TYR A 82 5.75 3.94 9.35
N ILE A 83 5.18 4.71 8.42
CA ILE A 83 5.80 5.95 7.93
C ILE A 83 6.07 6.95 9.06
N ASP A 84 5.18 7.03 10.04
CA ASP A 84 5.29 7.87 11.24
C ASP A 84 6.11 7.22 12.38
N GLY A 85 6.61 6.00 12.18
CA GLY A 85 7.46 5.28 13.11
C GLY A 85 6.73 4.37 14.11
N GLU A 86 5.40 4.35 14.13
CA GLU A 86 4.62 3.46 15.00
C GLU A 86 3.39 2.94 14.24
N GLN A 87 3.03 1.67 14.45
CA GLN A 87 1.80 1.13 13.88
C GLN A 87 0.65 1.17 14.89
N HIS A 88 -0.37 1.94 14.59
CA HIS A 88 -1.58 2.13 15.38
C HIS A 88 -2.61 1.00 15.22
N GLU A 89 -3.54 0.88 16.15
CA GLU A 89 -4.61 -0.14 16.12
C GLU A 89 -5.59 0.04 14.94
N THR A 90 -5.77 1.27 14.46
CA THR A 90 -6.58 1.57 13.27
C THR A 90 -5.92 1.02 12.01
N GLU A 91 -4.60 1.14 11.89
CA GLU A 91 -3.82 0.63 10.76
C GLU A 91 -3.79 -0.89 10.74
N LYS A 92 -3.73 -1.54 11.91
CA LYS A 92 -3.84 -3.01 12.01
C LYS A 92 -5.19 -3.50 11.47
N LYS A 93 -6.29 -2.83 11.85
CA LYS A 93 -7.62 -3.15 11.32
C LYS A 93 -7.71 -2.92 9.82
N LEU A 94 -7.13 -1.83 9.32
CA LEU A 94 -7.04 -1.56 7.89
C LEU A 94 -6.31 -2.71 7.15
N LEU A 95 -5.22 -3.23 7.72
CA LEU A 95 -4.49 -4.36 7.15
C LEU A 95 -5.31 -5.66 7.17
N GLU A 96 -6.10 -5.90 8.23
CA GLU A 96 -7.03 -7.04 8.29
C GLU A 96 -8.09 -6.94 7.17
N GLU A 97 -8.73 -5.79 7.01
CA GLU A 97 -9.71 -5.52 5.94
C GLU A 97 -9.08 -5.66 4.55
N LEU A 98 -7.85 -5.16 4.38
CA LEU A 98 -7.08 -5.32 3.15
C LEU A 98 -6.83 -6.80 2.84
N CYS A 99 -6.48 -7.62 3.83
CA CYS A 99 -6.25 -9.05 3.63
C CYS A 99 -7.51 -9.77 3.14
N GLU A 100 -8.66 -9.46 3.72
CA GLU A 100 -9.95 -9.98 3.28
C GLU A 100 -10.23 -9.58 1.83
N ARG A 101 -10.01 -8.30 1.50
CA ARG A 101 -10.26 -7.77 0.16
C ARG A 101 -9.36 -8.42 -0.89
N LEU A 102 -8.07 -8.59 -0.58
CA LEU A 102 -7.09 -9.25 -1.45
C LEU A 102 -7.32 -10.77 -1.53
N ARG A 103 -8.17 -11.34 -0.66
CA ARG A 103 -8.45 -12.79 -0.56
C ARG A 103 -7.18 -13.58 -0.26
N ILE A 104 -6.34 -13.04 0.63
CA ILE A 104 -5.14 -13.74 1.11
C ILE A 104 -5.55 -14.60 2.31
N PRO A 105 -5.24 -15.91 2.34
CA PRO A 105 -5.53 -16.76 3.48
C PRO A 105 -4.95 -16.22 4.79
N THR A 106 -5.72 -16.25 5.89
CA THR A 106 -5.33 -15.64 7.17
C THR A 106 -3.96 -16.09 7.69
N LEU A 107 -3.63 -17.38 7.56
CA LEU A 107 -2.34 -17.90 8.01
C LEU A 107 -1.17 -17.31 7.21
N GLU A 108 -1.37 -17.14 5.91
CA GLU A 108 -0.39 -16.56 5.00
C GLU A 108 -0.27 -15.04 5.22
N ALA A 109 -1.41 -14.34 5.31
CA ALA A 109 -1.47 -12.91 5.61
C ALA A 109 -0.70 -12.58 6.90
N LYS A 110 -0.88 -13.36 7.96
CA LYS A 110 -0.14 -13.19 9.21
C LYS A 110 1.37 -13.28 9.00
N GLY A 111 1.85 -14.31 8.31
CA GLY A 111 3.28 -14.46 8.02
C GLY A 111 3.85 -13.31 7.17
N ILE A 112 3.06 -12.79 6.24
CA ILE A 112 3.43 -11.62 5.43
C ILE A 112 3.51 -10.36 6.28
N ILE A 113 2.51 -10.11 7.13
CA ILE A 113 2.45 -8.94 8.01
C ILE A 113 3.62 -8.97 9.00
N ASP A 114 3.83 -10.09 9.71
CA ASP A 114 4.91 -10.24 10.69
C ASP A 114 6.28 -9.95 10.03
N ALA A 115 6.55 -10.57 8.88
CA ALA A 115 7.81 -10.38 8.17
C ALA A 115 7.98 -8.95 7.62
N ALA A 116 6.90 -8.30 7.17
CA ALA A 116 6.95 -6.92 6.68
C ALA A 116 7.11 -5.92 7.84
N SER A 117 6.47 -6.15 8.97
CA SER A 117 6.63 -5.36 10.20
C SER A 117 8.06 -5.42 10.74
N ASP A 118 8.67 -6.60 10.76
CA ASP A 118 10.08 -6.74 11.19
C ASP A 118 11.02 -5.97 10.26
N ARG A 119 10.79 -6.03 8.94
CA ARG A 119 11.54 -5.21 7.97
C ARG A 119 11.32 -3.72 8.20
N ALA A 120 10.07 -3.28 8.39
CA ALA A 120 9.75 -1.87 8.63
C ALA A 120 10.52 -1.33 9.83
N LYS A 121 10.45 -2.05 10.96
CA LYS A 121 11.15 -1.67 12.19
C LYS A 121 12.66 -1.64 12.00
N SER A 122 13.23 -2.61 11.28
CA SER A 122 14.66 -2.63 10.99
C SER A 122 15.09 -1.44 10.12
N PHE A 123 14.30 -1.06 9.12
CA PHE A 123 14.60 0.10 8.26
C PHE A 123 14.52 1.43 9.03
N LEU A 124 13.63 1.51 10.01
CA LEU A 124 13.42 2.69 10.84
C LEU A 124 14.32 2.73 12.09
N ASN A 125 15.23 1.77 12.26
CA ASN A 125 16.06 1.58 13.46
C ASN A 125 15.25 1.51 14.77
N LEU A 126 14.06 0.90 14.71
CA LEU A 126 13.17 0.68 15.86
C LEU A 126 13.42 -0.68 16.56
N LEU A 127 14.48 -1.40 16.16
CA LEU A 127 14.92 -2.70 16.65
C LEU A 127 16.35 -2.62 17.21
#